data_AF-A0A453PPH4-F1
#
_entry.id   AF-A0A453PPH4-F1
#
_cell.length_a   1.000
_cell.length_b   1.000
_cell.length_c   1.000
_cell.angle_alpha   90.00
_cell.angle_beta   90.00
_cell.angle_gamma   90.00
#
_symmetry.space_group_name_H-M   'P 1'
#
loop_
_entity.id
_entity.type
_entity.pdbx_description
1 polymer ?
#
loop_
_entity_poly.entity_id
_entity_poly.type
_entity_poly.pdbx_seq_one_letter_code
_entity_poly.pdbx_strand_id
1 'polypeptide(L)'
;YFDKNNLVKRRWVGSSRCCVCDQDETIQHLFLECPLAKLLWRTIHIAFNISPSTYINTLFGTWLDGMKPNMARHIRIGICALRWAI
;
A
#
# COMPACT_ATOMS: atom_id res chain seq x y z
N TYR A 1 22.20 -15.60 -5.71
CA TYR A 1 22.42 -15.16 -7.09
C TYR A 1 21.17 -14.48 -7.63
N PHE A 2 20.99 -13.20 -7.31
CA PHE A 2 20.36 -12.25 -8.23
C PHE A 2 20.90 -10.89 -7.83
N ASP A 3 21.56 -10.27 -8.79
CA ASP A 3 22.66 -9.35 -8.57
C ASP A 3 22.13 -7.95 -8.23
N LYS A 4 22.39 -7.52 -6.99
CA LYS A 4 22.07 -6.18 -6.48
C LYS A 4 22.84 -5.07 -7.19
N ASN A 5 23.83 -5.40 -8.04
CA ASN A 5 24.77 -4.41 -8.59
C ASN A 5 24.35 -3.76 -9.91
N ASN A 6 23.18 -4.10 -10.49
CA ASN A 6 22.69 -3.44 -11.70
C ASN A 6 21.72 -2.26 -11.46
N LEU A 7 21.29 -2.03 -10.21
CA LEU A 7 20.34 -0.97 -9.88
C LEU A 7 21.01 0.41 -9.67
N VAL A 8 22.32 0.43 -9.41
CA VAL A 8 23.09 1.66 -9.17
C VAL A 8 23.34 2.46 -10.46
N LYS A 9 23.35 1.80 -11.63
CA LYS A 9 23.56 2.45 -12.95
C LYS A 9 22.38 3.32 -13.42
N ARG A 10 21.22 3.29 -12.74
CA ARG A 10 20.02 4.03 -13.18
C ARG A 10 19.74 5.32 -12.42
N ARG A 11 20.62 5.79 -11.52
CA ARG A 11 20.32 6.96 -10.66
C ARG A 11 18.88 6.87 -10.13
N TRP A 12 18.51 5.72 -9.57
CA TRP A 12 17.25 5.57 -8.85
C TRP A 12 17.39 6.34 -7.53
N VAL A 13 17.43 7.67 -7.65
CA VAL A 13 16.85 8.56 -6.65
C VAL A 13 15.39 8.18 -6.73
N GLY A 14 14.94 7.28 -5.84
CA GLY A 14 13.52 6.95 -5.75
C GLY A 14 12.78 8.26 -5.82
N SER A 15 11.94 8.40 -6.85
CA SER A 15 11.20 9.62 -7.09
C SER A 15 10.58 10.01 -5.76
N SER A 16 10.88 11.19 -5.22
CA SER A 16 10.20 11.67 -4.03
C SER A 16 8.72 11.93 -4.31
N ARG A 17 8.23 11.62 -5.52
CA ARG A 17 6.87 11.83 -5.99
C ARG A 17 6.20 10.54 -6.45
N CYS A 18 4.91 10.42 -6.13
CA CYS A 18 4.04 9.31 -6.41
C CYS A 18 3.81 9.18 -7.92
N CYS A 19 4.06 7.99 -8.46
CA CYS A 19 3.85 7.70 -9.88
C CYS A 19 2.39 7.84 -10.37
N VAL A 20 1.42 7.87 -9.44
CA VAL A 20 -0.02 7.95 -9.75
C VAL A 20 -0.51 9.39 -9.82
N CYS A 21 0.00 10.29 -8.97
CA CYS A 21 -0.54 11.65 -8.84
C CYS A 21 0.50 12.76 -8.67
N ASP A 22 1.78 12.44 -8.84
CA ASP A 22 2.93 13.36 -8.79
C ASP A 22 3.08 14.16 -7.49
N GLN A 23 2.42 13.74 -6.40
CA GLN A 23 2.56 14.30 -5.05
C GLN A 23 3.69 13.63 -4.29
N ASP A 24 4.20 14.25 -3.21
CA ASP A 24 5.28 13.63 -2.44
C ASP A 24 4.95 12.20 -1.99
N GLU A 25 5.80 11.26 -2.39
CA GLU A 25 5.65 9.85 -2.11
C GLU A 25 6.07 9.56 -0.68
N THR A 26 5.08 9.49 0.19
CA THR A 26 5.25 8.98 1.55
C THR A 26 4.48 7.67 1.71
N ILE A 27 4.87 6.86 2.69
CA ILE A 27 4.11 5.64 3.05
C ILE A 27 2.64 6.03 3.35
N GLN A 28 2.42 7.18 3.98
CA GLN A 28 1.06 7.68 4.25
C GLN A 28 0.30 7.99 2.98
N HIS A 29 0.96 8.69 2.06
CA HIS A 29 0.38 9.02 0.78
C HIS A 29 0.01 7.75 0.00
N LEU A 30 0.93 6.80 -0.14
CA LEU A 30 0.74 5.56 -0.87
C LEU A 30 -0.40 4.69 -0.36
N PHE A 31 -0.63 4.67 0.96
CA PHE A 31 -1.64 3.80 1.56
C PHE A 31 -2.93 4.50 1.94
N LEU A 32 -2.99 5.83 2.06
CA LEU A 32 -4.18 6.53 2.55
C LEU A 32 -4.63 7.68 1.65
N GLU A 33 -3.71 8.43 1.06
CA GLU A 33 -4.05 9.72 0.42
C GLU A 33 -4.05 9.68 -1.10
N CYS A 34 -3.25 8.79 -1.68
CA CYS A 34 -3.13 8.58 -3.12
C CYS A 34 -4.51 8.23 -3.71
N PRO A 35 -4.89 8.79 -4.87
CA PRO A 35 -6.15 8.46 -5.53
C PRO A 35 -6.37 6.96 -5.71
N LEU A 36 -5.30 6.22 -6.00
CA LEU A 36 -5.33 4.75 -6.11
C LEU A 36 -5.64 4.09 -4.75
N ALA A 37 -5.04 4.58 -3.66
CA ALA A 37 -5.31 4.09 -2.32
C ALA A 37 -6.77 4.33 -1.92
N LYS A 38 -7.30 5.52 -2.20
CA LYS A 38 -8.70 5.87 -1.96
C LYS A 38 -9.64 4.96 -2.74
N LEU A 39 -9.30 4.64 -3.99
CA LEU A 39 -10.07 3.71 -4.80
C LEU A 39 -10.05 2.30 -4.19
N LEU A 40 -8.86 1.81 -3.81
CA LEU A 40 -8.70 0.51 -3.17
C LEU A 40 -9.53 0.41 -1.89
N TRP A 41 -9.53 1.46 -1.06
CA TRP A 41 -10.34 1.51 0.15
C TRP A 41 -11.84 1.55 -0.10
N ARG A 42 -12.28 2.26 -1.14
CA ARG A 42 -13.70 2.22 -1.55
C ARG A 42 -14.10 0.82 -1.99
N THR A 43 -13.27 0.13 -2.75
CA THR A 43 -13.53 -1.26 -3.15
C THR A 43 -13.62 -2.19 -1.95
N ILE A 44 -12.70 -2.07 -0.98
CA ILE A 44 -12.72 -2.85 0.26
C ILE A 44 -13.96 -2.53 1.10
N HIS A 45 -14.33 -1.25 1.19
CA HIS A 45 -15.52 -0.81 1.90
C HIS A 45 -16.80 -1.35 1.25
N ILE A 46 -16.91 -1.33 -0.08
CA ILE A 46 -18.07 -1.87 -0.79
C ILE A 46 -18.13 -3.40 -0.67
N ALA A 47 -17.00 -4.09 -0.84
CA ALA A 47 -16.95 -5.55 -0.84
C ALA A 47 -17.12 -6.16 0.56
N PHE A 48 -16.65 -5.48 1.60
CA PHE A 48 -16.55 -6.06 2.93
C PHE A 48 -17.16 -5.20 4.04
N ASN A 49 -17.72 -4.03 3.72
CA ASN A 49 -18.29 -3.06 4.67
C ASN A 49 -17.31 -2.62 5.77
N ILE A 50 -16.05 -2.43 5.38
CA ILE A 50 -14.95 -2.09 6.28
C ILE A 50 -14.35 -0.75 5.87
N SER A 51 -14.20 0.14 6.85
CA SER A 51 -13.52 1.41 6.66
C SER A 51 -12.01 1.28 6.86
N PRO A 52 -11.19 1.98 6.05
CA PRO A 52 -9.75 2.05 6.28
C PRO A 52 -9.45 2.61 7.67
N SER A 53 -8.40 2.10 8.31
CA SER A 53 -7.89 2.77 9.51
C SER A 53 -7.22 4.08 9.10
N THR A 54 -7.41 5.11 9.91
CA THR A 54 -6.84 6.46 9.71
C THR A 54 -5.33 6.49 9.94
N TYR A 55 -4.73 5.41 10.44
CA TYR A 55 -3.33 5.36 10.86
C TYR A 55 -2.62 4.14 10.26
N ILE A 56 -1.50 4.38 9.58
CA ILE A 56 -0.65 3.32 9.00
C ILE A 56 -0.28 2.24 10.03
N ASN A 57 0.03 2.66 11.26
CA ASN A 57 0.45 1.75 12.34
C ASN A 57 -0.64 0.72 12.68
N THR A 58 -1.91 1.10 12.62
CA THR A 58 -3.01 0.17 12.88
C THR A 58 -3.33 -0.66 11.64
N LEU A 59 -3.11 -0.11 10.44
CA LEU A 59 -3.34 -0.77 9.16
C LEU A 59 -2.58 -2.10 9.02
N PHE A 60 -1.31 -2.12 9.47
CA PHE A 60 -0.46 -3.31 9.46
C PHE A 60 -0.49 -4.12 10.77
N GLY A 61 -1.12 -3.57 11.82
CA GLY A 61 -1.26 -4.20 13.12
C GLY A 61 -2.64 -4.81 13.32
N THR A 62 -3.39 -4.21 14.25
CA THR A 62 -4.63 -4.76 14.81
C THR A 62 -5.89 -4.48 13.96
N TRP A 63 -5.79 -3.72 12.87
CA TRP A 63 -6.96 -3.34 12.06
C TRP A 63 -7.76 -4.54 11.53
N LEU A 64 -7.08 -5.67 11.29
CA LEU A 64 -7.71 -6.89 10.77
C LEU A 64 -7.95 -7.97 11.86
N ASP A 65 -7.68 -7.71 13.15
CA ASP A 65 -7.75 -8.73 14.21
C ASP A 65 -9.18 -9.25 14.47
N GLY A 66 -10.20 -8.47 14.14
CA GLY A 66 -11.61 -8.88 14.22
C GLY A 66 -12.14 -9.60 12.97
N MET A 67 -11.33 -9.77 11.92
CA MET A 67 -11.78 -10.31 10.64
C MET A 67 -11.45 -11.80 10.48
N LYS A 68 -12.20 -12.48 9.61
CA LYS A 68 -11.88 -13.86 9.23
C LYS A 68 -10.43 -13.93 8.71
N PRO A 69 -9.59 -14.84 9.21
CA PRO A 69 -8.15 -14.86 8.92
C PRO A 69 -7.84 -15.01 7.43
N ASN A 70 -8.69 -15.73 6.69
CA ASN A 70 -8.55 -15.86 5.24
C ASN A 70 -8.73 -14.52 4.52
N MET A 71 -9.69 -13.68 4.93
CA MET A 71 -9.97 -12.39 4.32
C MET A 71 -8.87 -11.38 4.66
N ALA A 72 -8.46 -11.34 5.94
CA ALA A 72 -7.34 -10.53 6.40
C ALA A 72 -6.05 -10.83 5.62
N ARG A 73 -5.79 -12.11 5.32
CA ARG A 73 -4.63 -12.52 4.53
C ARG A 73 -4.66 -11.96 3.11
N HIS A 74 -5.79 -12.01 2.41
CA HIS A 74 -5.89 -11.47 1.05
C HIS A 74 -5.70 -9.95 1.02
N ILE A 75 -6.26 -9.23 1.99
CA ILE A 75 -6.08 -7.77 2.13
C ILE A 75 -4.61 -7.45 2.41
N ARG A 76 -3.95 -8.15 3.35
CA ARG A 76 -2.51 -7.98 3.62
C ARG A 76 -1.65 -8.27 2.40
N ILE A 77 -1.95 -9.33 1.66
CA ILE A 77 -1.24 -9.64 0.41
C ILE A 77 -1.42 -8.52 -0.62
N GLY A 78 -2.65 -8.00 -0.78
CA GLY A 78 -2.93 -6.87 -1.68
C GLY A 78 -2.14 -5.61 -1.33
N ILE A 79 -2.08 -5.27 -0.04
CA ILE A 79 -1.29 -4.13 0.47
C ILE A 79 0.21 -4.35 0.22
N CYS A 80 0.72 -5.55 0.50
CA CYS A 80 2.12 -5.90 0.24
C CYS A 80 2.47 -5.90 -1.25
N ALA A 81 1.56 -6.37 -2.11
CA ALA A 81 1.73 -6.39 -3.56
C ALA A 81 1.74 -4.97 -4.13
N LEU A 82 0.86 -4.09 -3.65
CA LEU A 82 0.84 -2.68 -4.03
C LEU A 82 2.18 -1.99 -3.69
N ARG A 83 2.73 -2.30 -2.50
CA ARG A 83 4.06 -1.80 -2.10
C ARG A 83 5.19 -2.28 -3.00
N TRP A 84 5.09 -3.49 -3.55
CA TRP A 84 6.09 -4.07 -4.44
C TRP A 84 5.97 -3.58 -5.89
N ALA A 85 4.78 -3.17 -6.30
CA ALA A 85 4.48 -2.69 -7.64
C ALA A 85 4.87 -1.21 -7.88
N ILE A 86 5.16 -0.48 -6.80
CA ILE A 86 5.58 0.92 -6.79
C ILE A 86 7.09 0.93 -6.48
#